data_AF-A0A443ZUJ3-F1
#
_entry.id   AF-A0A443ZUJ3-F1
#
_cell.length_a   1.000
_cell.length_b   1.000
_cell.length_c   1.000
_cell.angle_alpha   90.00
_cell.angle_beta   90.00
_cell.angle_gamma   90.00
#
_symmetry.space_group_name_H-M   'P 1'
#
loop_
_entity.id
_entity.type
_entity.pdbx_description
1 polymer ?
#
loop_
_entity_poly.entity_id
_entity_poly.type
_entity_poly.pdbx_seq_one_letter_code
_entity_poly.pdbx_strand_id
1 'polypeptide(L)'
;MSTINVYQQRPGNDVKAESPLHHADLPSLVGKGRKNAGVTLREHKFLGHLTLRGSGHDQAFAGGVFKALGLELPVALTVVASGEMSLQWLGPDEWLLIVPGGQEFAVEQKLRDALDGQHIQIVNVSGGQTLLELSGPNVREVLMKSTSYDVHPNNFPVGKAVGTVFAKSQLVIRRTGEETWELLIRRSFSDYWWLWLQDAAAEYGLSIEA
;
A
#
# COMPACT_ATOMS: atom_id res chain seq x y z
N MET A 1 -8.29 27.22 12.44
CA MET A 1 -8.16 27.38 10.96
C MET A 1 -6.70 27.38 10.57
N SER A 2 -6.20 26.20 10.21
CA SER A 2 -4.90 26.02 9.55
C SER A 2 -4.77 26.89 8.31
N THR A 3 -3.66 27.63 8.18
CA THR A 3 -3.32 28.48 7.01
C THR A 3 -2.86 27.68 5.79
N ILE A 4 -3.14 26.37 5.75
CA ILE A 4 -2.68 25.47 4.69
C ILE A 4 -3.73 25.40 3.58
N ASN A 5 -3.34 25.78 2.37
CA ASN A 5 -4.17 25.56 1.18
C ASN A 5 -4.21 24.07 0.83
N VAL A 6 -5.42 23.55 0.62
CA VAL A 6 -5.66 22.18 0.16
C VAL A 6 -6.11 22.25 -1.30
N TYR A 7 -5.49 21.45 -2.16
CA TYR A 7 -5.78 21.46 -3.60
C TYR A 7 -6.28 20.10 -4.05
N GLN A 8 -7.26 20.10 -4.96
CA GLN A 8 -7.63 18.89 -5.68
C GLN A 8 -6.49 18.55 -6.66
N GLN A 9 -5.67 17.57 -6.31
CA GLN A 9 -4.51 17.15 -7.09
C GLN A 9 -4.86 16.09 -8.15
N ARG A 10 -6.01 15.42 -8.01
CA ARG A 10 -6.46 14.44 -8.99
C ARG A 10 -6.97 15.18 -10.25
N PRO A 11 -6.44 14.90 -11.44
CA PRO A 11 -6.99 15.44 -12.69
C PRO A 11 -8.46 15.04 -12.88
N GLY A 12 -9.16 15.81 -13.72
CA GLY A 12 -10.51 15.44 -14.17
C GLY A 12 -10.52 14.11 -14.93
N ASN A 13 -11.72 13.52 -15.05
CA ASN A 13 -11.91 12.22 -15.72
C ASN A 13 -11.66 12.28 -17.25
N ASP A 14 -11.46 13.47 -17.80
CA ASP A 14 -11.09 13.74 -19.18
C ASP A 14 -9.60 13.47 -19.47
N VAL A 15 -8.77 13.38 -18.43
CA VAL A 15 -7.34 13.07 -18.55
C VAL A 15 -7.11 11.56 -18.42
N LYS A 16 -6.50 10.95 -19.44
CA LYS A 16 -6.12 9.54 -19.40
C LYS A 16 -5.05 9.32 -18.32
N ALA A 17 -5.35 8.45 -17.35
CA ALA A 17 -4.40 7.99 -16.35
C ALA A 17 -3.89 6.58 -16.68
N GLU A 18 -2.61 6.34 -16.46
CA GLU A 18 -1.96 5.04 -16.64
C GLU A 18 -1.28 4.63 -15.34
N SER A 19 -1.52 3.38 -14.92
CA SER A 19 -0.86 2.81 -13.73
C SER A 19 0.63 2.59 -14.00
N PRO A 20 1.47 2.44 -12.96
CA PRO A 20 2.89 2.14 -13.15
C PRO A 20 3.13 0.88 -13.98
N LEU A 21 2.26 -0.13 -13.88
CA LEU A 21 2.33 -1.36 -14.71
C LEU A 21 1.45 -1.32 -15.97
N HIS A 22 1.03 -0.14 -16.46
CA HIS A 22 0.21 -0.05 -17.67
C HIS A 22 0.85 -0.76 -18.87
N HIS A 23 2.16 -0.59 -19.06
CA HIS A 23 2.93 -1.19 -20.14
C HIS A 23 2.99 -2.74 -20.09
N ALA A 24 2.77 -3.35 -18.92
CA ALA A 24 2.82 -4.79 -18.75
C ALA A 24 1.57 -5.51 -19.28
N ASP A 25 0.50 -4.74 -19.59
CA ASP A 25 -0.78 -5.25 -20.11
C ASP A 25 -1.28 -6.49 -19.35
N LEU A 26 -1.30 -6.38 -18.01
CA LEU A 26 -1.78 -7.43 -17.10
C LEU A 26 -3.14 -8.03 -17.52
N PRO A 27 -4.14 -7.25 -18.00
CA PRO A 27 -5.40 -7.83 -18.49
C PRO A 27 -5.20 -8.86 -19.61
N SER A 28 -4.25 -8.65 -20.52
CA SER A 28 -3.95 -9.60 -21.59
C SER A 28 -3.31 -10.90 -21.08
N LEU A 29 -2.75 -10.91 -19.87
CA LEU A 29 -2.06 -12.05 -19.26
C LEU A 29 -3.00 -12.92 -18.40
N VAL A 30 -4.19 -12.43 -18.09
CA VAL A 30 -5.20 -13.19 -17.34
C VAL A 30 -5.50 -14.51 -18.06
N GLY A 31 -5.44 -15.61 -17.32
CA GLY A 31 -5.69 -16.96 -17.83
C GLY A 31 -4.55 -17.56 -18.69
N LYS A 32 -3.46 -16.83 -18.97
CA LYS A 32 -2.29 -17.35 -19.70
C LYS A 32 -1.26 -18.04 -18.80
N GLY A 33 -1.39 -17.90 -17.47
CA GLY A 33 -0.54 -18.56 -16.49
C GLY A 33 -0.79 -20.06 -16.35
N ARG A 34 -0.02 -20.73 -15.48
CA ARG A 34 -0.27 -22.14 -15.14
C ARG A 34 -1.62 -22.28 -14.42
N LYS A 35 -2.40 -23.33 -14.72
CA LYS A 35 -3.71 -23.58 -14.08
C LYS A 35 -3.64 -23.73 -12.56
N ASN A 36 -2.51 -24.23 -12.03
CA ASN A 36 -2.25 -24.42 -10.61
C ASN A 36 -1.07 -23.55 -10.17
N ALA A 37 -1.04 -22.28 -10.59
CA ALA A 37 0.00 -21.35 -10.17
C ALA A 37 -0.01 -21.20 -8.65
N GLY A 38 1.16 -21.30 -8.03
CA GLY A 38 1.34 -21.10 -6.59
C GLY A 38 1.34 -19.64 -6.16
N VAL A 39 1.40 -18.71 -7.11
CA VAL A 39 1.39 -17.26 -6.91
C VAL A 39 0.47 -16.59 -7.91
N THR A 40 -0.45 -15.77 -7.42
CA THR A 40 -1.29 -14.86 -8.20
C THR A 40 -0.88 -13.43 -7.90
N LEU A 41 -0.79 -12.60 -8.94
CA LEU A 41 -0.50 -11.18 -8.83
C LEU A 41 -1.68 -10.33 -9.31
N ARG A 42 -2.02 -9.30 -8.54
CA ARG A 42 -2.94 -8.22 -8.90
C ARG A 42 -2.26 -6.86 -8.65
N GLU A 43 -2.47 -5.90 -9.54
CA GLU A 43 -2.14 -4.49 -9.26
C GLU A 43 -3.39 -3.78 -8.76
N HIS A 44 -3.36 -3.22 -7.56
CA HIS A 44 -4.42 -2.34 -7.06
C HIS A 44 -4.21 -0.92 -7.61
N LYS A 45 -4.77 -0.68 -8.80
CA LYS A 45 -4.53 0.54 -9.59
C LYS A 45 -5.25 1.76 -9.01
N PHE A 46 -4.61 2.92 -9.15
CA PHE A 46 -5.20 4.25 -8.94
C PHE A 46 -5.81 4.49 -7.54
N LEU A 47 -5.29 3.78 -6.53
CA LEU A 47 -5.60 4.05 -5.13
C LEU A 47 -5.09 5.43 -4.71
N GLY A 48 -5.77 5.98 -3.70
CA GLY A 48 -5.40 7.20 -3.05
C GLY A 48 -4.41 6.94 -1.92
N HIS A 49 -3.27 7.64 -1.90
CA HIS A 49 -2.26 7.49 -0.86
C HIS A 49 -1.98 8.83 -0.18
N LEU A 50 -2.22 8.91 1.13
CA LEU A 50 -1.92 10.09 1.94
C LEU A 50 -0.89 9.72 3.01
N THR A 51 0.27 10.37 3.01
CA THR A 51 1.18 10.32 4.15
C THR A 51 0.64 11.24 5.23
N LEU A 52 0.53 10.70 6.44
CA LEU A 52 0.07 11.39 7.65
C LEU A 52 1.25 11.48 8.61
N ARG A 53 1.52 12.66 9.12
CA ARG A 53 2.51 12.88 10.17
C ARG A 53 1.94 13.67 11.33
N GLY A 54 2.34 13.31 12.53
CA GLY A 54 1.89 13.87 13.80
C GLY A 54 2.44 13.09 14.99
N SER A 55 2.21 13.56 16.20
CA SER A 55 2.69 12.87 17.41
C SER A 55 1.82 11.66 17.74
N GLY A 56 2.33 10.43 17.54
CA GLY A 56 1.61 9.20 17.88
C GLY A 56 1.37 9.00 19.38
N HIS A 57 2.06 9.76 20.23
CA HIS A 57 1.85 9.76 21.68
C HIS A 57 0.79 10.77 22.13
N ASP A 58 0.32 11.64 21.23
CA ASP A 58 -0.72 12.61 21.52
C ASP A 58 -2.11 11.99 21.30
N GLN A 59 -2.90 11.89 22.38
CA GLN A 59 -4.25 11.36 22.33
C GLN A 59 -5.18 12.22 21.46
N ALA A 60 -4.94 13.53 21.35
CA ALA A 60 -5.73 14.40 20.50
C ALA A 60 -5.47 14.09 19.02
N PHE A 61 -4.23 13.79 18.64
CA PHE A 61 -3.89 13.34 17.29
C PHE A 61 -4.55 12.00 16.97
N ALA A 62 -4.34 10.98 17.82
CA ALA A 62 -4.94 9.66 17.61
C ALA A 62 -6.48 9.73 17.54
N GLY A 63 -7.11 10.48 18.46
CA GLY A 63 -8.56 10.69 18.49
C GLY A 63 -9.09 11.45 17.27
N GLY A 64 -8.34 12.44 16.76
CA GLY A 64 -8.69 13.16 15.53
C GLY A 64 -8.61 12.27 14.28
N VAL A 65 -7.59 11.42 14.18
CA VAL A 65 -7.47 10.41 13.12
C VAL A 65 -8.64 9.43 13.18
N PHE A 66 -8.95 8.90 14.36
CA PHE A 66 -10.10 8.01 14.55
C PHE A 66 -11.42 8.68 14.17
N LYS A 67 -11.64 9.93 14.60
CA LYS A 67 -12.85 10.71 14.26
C LYS A 67 -13.00 10.91 12.75
N ALA A 68 -11.91 11.14 12.03
CA ALA A 68 -11.95 11.39 10.58
C ALA A 68 -12.12 10.12 9.75
N LEU A 69 -11.50 9.01 10.17
CA LEU A 69 -11.35 7.79 9.35
C LEU A 69 -12.16 6.60 9.87
N GLY A 70 -12.53 6.58 11.16
CA GLY A 70 -13.05 5.39 11.83
C GLY A 70 -12.00 4.28 12.00
N LEU A 71 -10.72 4.60 11.85
CA LEU A 71 -9.58 3.69 12.00
C LEU A 71 -8.78 4.08 13.23
N GLU A 72 -8.45 3.08 14.05
CA GLU A 72 -7.49 3.25 15.14
C GLU A 72 -6.10 3.59 14.58
N LEU A 73 -5.35 4.41 15.28
CA LEU A 73 -3.98 4.70 14.88
C LEU A 73 -3.13 3.43 15.09
N PRO A 74 -2.54 2.82 14.02
CA PRO A 74 -1.81 1.58 14.17
C PRO A 74 -0.52 1.81 14.96
N VAL A 75 -0.18 0.82 15.78
CA VAL A 75 1.07 0.75 16.53
C VAL A 75 2.23 0.30 15.64
N ALA A 76 3.43 0.24 16.22
CA ALA A 76 4.64 -0.10 15.47
C ALA A 76 4.49 -1.37 14.63
N LEU A 77 4.84 -1.25 13.35
CA LEU A 77 4.84 -2.32 12.36
C LEU A 77 3.46 -2.95 12.09
N THR A 78 2.35 -2.26 12.34
CA THR A 78 1.02 -2.80 12.04
C THR A 78 0.28 -2.00 10.98
N VAL A 79 -0.70 -2.65 10.37
CA VAL A 79 -1.71 -2.05 9.50
C VAL A 79 -3.08 -2.35 10.08
N VAL A 80 -3.96 -1.35 10.08
CA VAL A 80 -5.39 -1.50 10.34
C VAL A 80 -6.16 -1.24 9.05
N ALA A 81 -7.27 -1.93 8.84
CA ALA A 81 -8.10 -1.76 7.67
C ALA A 81 -9.59 -1.80 8.03
N SER A 82 -10.39 -1.07 7.26
CA SER A 82 -11.85 -1.07 7.34
C SER A 82 -12.42 -0.82 5.95
N GLY A 83 -13.18 -1.79 5.42
CA GLY A 83 -13.61 -1.77 4.02
C GLY A 83 -12.40 -1.71 3.07
N GLU A 84 -12.42 -0.73 2.17
CA GLU A 84 -11.36 -0.50 1.18
C GLU A 84 -10.29 0.52 1.64
N MET A 85 -10.35 0.94 2.92
CA MET A 85 -9.39 1.87 3.50
C MET A 85 -8.42 1.15 4.44
N SER A 86 -7.14 1.52 4.40
CA SER A 86 -6.14 1.01 5.34
C SER A 86 -5.21 2.10 5.84
N LEU A 87 -4.78 2.00 7.10
CA LEU A 87 -3.81 2.88 7.72
C LEU A 87 -2.65 2.02 8.23
N GLN A 88 -1.44 2.26 7.75
CA GLN A 88 -0.24 1.51 8.14
C GLN A 88 0.78 2.40 8.83
N TRP A 89 1.45 1.84 9.84
CA TRP A 89 2.58 2.46 10.50
C TRP A 89 3.81 2.48 9.59
N LEU A 90 4.49 3.63 9.46
CA LEU A 90 5.77 3.78 8.77
C LEU A 90 6.90 4.16 9.74
N GLY A 91 6.58 4.96 10.75
CA GLY A 91 7.52 5.45 11.75
C GLY A 91 6.79 5.99 12.98
N PRO A 92 7.51 6.38 14.05
CA PRO A 92 6.91 6.87 15.30
C PRO A 92 5.97 8.07 15.13
N ASP A 93 6.20 8.90 14.11
CA ASP A 93 5.41 10.07 13.76
C ASP A 93 4.89 10.05 12.32
N GLU A 94 4.87 8.88 11.66
CA GLU A 94 4.51 8.74 10.24
C GLU A 94 3.66 7.50 9.94
N TRP A 95 2.58 7.72 9.19
CA TRP A 95 1.67 6.68 8.71
C TRP A 95 1.35 6.88 7.23
N LEU A 96 0.97 5.80 6.57
CA LEU A 96 0.40 5.86 5.23
C LEU A 96 -1.04 5.41 5.27
N LEU A 97 -1.92 6.31 4.82
CA LEU A 97 -3.32 6.03 4.58
C LEU A 97 -3.52 5.69 3.10
N ILE A 98 -4.14 4.54 2.84
CA ILE A 98 -4.59 4.11 1.52
C ILE A 98 -6.12 4.15 1.50
N VAL A 99 -6.68 4.84 0.51
CA VAL A 99 -8.12 5.00 0.29
C VAL A 99 -8.49 4.63 -1.14
N PRO A 100 -9.77 4.35 -1.45
CA PRO A 100 -10.21 4.22 -2.82
C PRO A 100 -9.89 5.48 -3.64
N GLY A 101 -9.55 5.27 -4.92
CA GLY A 101 -9.21 6.37 -5.81
C GLY A 101 -10.33 7.41 -5.92
N GLY A 102 -9.98 8.69 -5.82
CA GLY A 102 -10.91 9.82 -5.91
C GLY A 102 -11.39 10.33 -4.56
N GLN A 103 -11.08 9.61 -3.46
CA GLN A 103 -11.45 10.03 -2.11
C GLN A 103 -10.36 10.86 -1.41
N GLU A 104 -9.18 11.02 -2.02
CA GLU A 104 -7.99 11.61 -1.39
C GLU A 104 -8.26 13.01 -0.86
N PHE A 105 -8.82 13.88 -1.69
CA PHE A 105 -9.09 15.27 -1.35
C PHE A 105 -10.15 15.40 -0.24
N ALA A 106 -11.24 14.62 -0.34
CA ALA A 106 -12.30 14.65 0.65
C ALA A 106 -11.82 14.11 2.01
N VAL A 107 -11.00 13.06 2.01
CA VAL A 107 -10.44 12.47 3.23
C VAL A 107 -9.38 13.39 3.85
N GLU A 108 -8.52 14.02 3.05
CA GLU A 108 -7.58 15.03 3.53
C GLU A 108 -8.31 16.19 4.23
N GLN A 109 -9.40 16.71 3.65
CA GLN A 109 -10.18 17.78 4.27
C GLN A 109 -10.76 17.35 5.62
N LYS A 110 -11.38 16.16 5.69
CA LYS A 110 -11.91 15.60 6.95
C LYS A 110 -10.84 15.47 8.03
N LEU A 111 -9.64 15.00 7.66
CA LEU A 111 -8.53 14.88 8.59
C LEU A 111 -8.05 16.24 9.09
N ARG A 112 -7.91 17.23 8.20
CA ARG A 112 -7.52 18.60 8.58
C ARG A 112 -8.53 19.25 9.50
N ASP A 113 -9.82 19.04 9.26
CA ASP A 113 -10.89 19.56 10.10
C ASP A 113 -10.91 18.88 11.48
N ALA A 114 -10.70 17.55 11.53
CA ALA A 114 -10.68 16.78 12.78
C ALA A 114 -9.42 17.05 13.64
N LEU A 115 -8.34 17.50 13.01
CA LEU A 115 -7.04 17.76 13.63
C LEU A 115 -6.71 19.27 13.69
N ASP A 116 -7.71 20.17 13.62
CA ASP A 116 -7.47 21.61 13.73
C ASP A 116 -6.75 21.94 15.05
N GLY A 117 -5.72 22.79 14.97
CA GLY A 117 -4.86 23.15 16.10
C GLY A 117 -3.75 22.14 16.43
N GLN A 118 -3.71 20.96 15.79
CA GLN A 118 -2.64 19.99 15.96
C GLN A 118 -1.44 20.29 15.04
N HIS A 119 -0.23 19.93 15.46
CA HIS A 119 0.96 19.98 14.61
C HIS A 119 1.04 18.73 13.72
N ILE A 120 0.57 18.86 12.48
CA ILE A 120 0.44 17.74 11.55
C ILE A 120 0.98 18.07 10.16
N GLN A 121 1.29 17.03 9.39
CA GLN A 121 1.49 17.10 7.95
C GLN A 121 0.65 16.02 7.27
N ILE A 122 -0.05 16.41 6.20
CA ILE A 122 -0.80 15.50 5.34
C ILE A 122 -0.38 15.80 3.91
N VAL A 123 0.07 14.77 3.19
CA VAL A 123 0.57 14.90 1.82
C VAL A 123 0.00 13.79 0.95
N ASN A 124 -0.62 14.18 -0.16
CA ASN A 124 -1.01 13.24 -1.20
C ASN A 124 0.24 12.75 -1.97
N VAL A 125 0.45 11.44 -1.93
CA VAL A 125 1.54 10.71 -2.57
C VAL A 125 1.03 9.61 -3.51
N SER A 126 -0.23 9.67 -3.95
CA SER A 126 -0.86 8.66 -4.83
C SER A 126 -0.05 8.39 -6.09
N GLY A 127 0.52 9.44 -6.70
CA GLY A 127 1.31 9.32 -7.92
C GLY A 127 2.71 8.72 -7.74
N GLY A 128 3.18 8.56 -6.50
CA GLY A 128 4.56 8.15 -6.18
C GLY A 128 4.78 6.66 -5.95
N GLN A 129 3.70 5.88 -5.81
CA GLN A 129 3.77 4.46 -5.43
C GLN A 129 2.54 3.68 -5.93
N THR A 130 2.67 2.35 -6.00
CA THR A 130 1.57 1.43 -6.34
C THR A 130 1.58 0.24 -5.38
N LEU A 131 0.45 -0.44 -5.28
CA LEU A 131 0.24 -1.58 -4.40
C LEU A 131 0.04 -2.83 -5.25
N LEU A 132 0.96 -3.79 -5.13
CA LEU A 132 0.83 -5.10 -5.75
C LEU A 132 0.35 -6.10 -4.70
N GLU A 133 -0.71 -6.83 -4.99
CA GLU A 133 -1.15 -7.96 -4.17
C GLU A 133 -0.58 -9.25 -4.75
N LEU A 134 0.02 -10.05 -3.88
CA LEU A 134 0.42 -11.43 -4.14
C LEU A 134 -0.41 -12.36 -3.26
N SER A 135 -1.06 -13.34 -3.87
CA SER A 135 -1.83 -14.36 -3.16
C SER A 135 -1.45 -15.78 -3.57
N GLY A 136 -1.54 -16.72 -2.64
CA GLY A 136 -1.36 -18.15 -2.90
C GLY A 136 -0.31 -18.83 -2.02
N PRO A 137 -0.22 -20.16 -2.11
CA PRO A 137 0.52 -20.98 -1.16
C PRO A 137 2.05 -20.80 -1.24
N ASN A 138 2.57 -20.25 -2.35
CA ASN A 138 4.01 -20.09 -2.56
C ASN A 138 4.50 -18.64 -2.50
N VAL A 139 3.64 -17.70 -2.07
CA VAL A 139 4.04 -16.28 -1.95
C VAL A 139 5.19 -16.12 -0.96
N ARG A 140 5.14 -16.79 0.19
CA ARG A 140 6.18 -16.70 1.22
C ARG A 140 7.55 -17.15 0.69
N GLU A 141 7.58 -18.24 -0.07
CA GLU A 141 8.80 -18.76 -0.70
C GLU A 141 9.38 -17.76 -1.71
N VAL A 142 8.52 -17.06 -2.49
CA VAL A 142 8.97 -15.96 -3.36
C VAL A 142 9.55 -14.81 -2.55
N LEU A 143 8.92 -14.43 -1.43
CA LEU A 143 9.43 -13.37 -0.56
C LEU A 143 10.83 -13.74 -0.02
N MET A 144 11.01 -14.98 0.46
CA MET A 144 12.28 -15.48 1.03
C MET A 144 13.47 -15.37 0.07
N LYS A 145 13.25 -15.34 -1.25
CA LYS A 145 14.33 -15.16 -2.24
C LYS A 145 14.93 -13.75 -2.23
N SER A 146 14.19 -12.78 -1.72
CA SER A 146 14.41 -11.39 -2.10
C SER A 146 14.43 -10.42 -0.92
N THR A 147 13.73 -10.71 0.18
CA THR A 147 13.78 -9.89 1.40
C THR A 147 14.78 -10.44 2.41
N SER A 148 15.43 -9.54 3.16
CA SER A 148 16.24 -9.89 4.33
C SER A 148 15.42 -9.99 5.62
N TYR A 149 14.17 -9.52 5.61
CA TYR A 149 13.29 -9.57 6.78
C TYR A 149 12.68 -10.96 6.95
N ASP A 150 12.60 -11.45 8.19
CA ASP A 150 12.01 -12.76 8.45
C ASP A 150 10.50 -12.76 8.16
N VAL A 151 10.08 -13.49 7.13
CA VAL A 151 8.69 -13.65 6.71
C VAL A 151 8.02 -14.91 7.30
N HIS A 152 8.66 -15.58 8.26
CA HIS A 152 8.04 -16.69 8.98
C HIS A 152 6.75 -16.23 9.70
N PRO A 153 5.65 -17.01 9.70
CA PRO A 153 4.38 -16.58 10.28
C PRO A 153 4.44 -16.10 11.74
N ASN A 154 5.33 -16.67 12.55
CA ASN A 154 5.54 -16.23 13.94
C ASN A 154 6.19 -14.84 14.04
N ASN A 155 7.03 -14.46 13.09
CA ASN A 155 7.63 -13.13 13.05
C ASN A 155 6.78 -12.13 12.25
N PHE A 156 6.07 -12.61 11.23
CA PHE A 156 5.25 -11.80 10.34
C PHE A 156 3.78 -12.28 10.35
N PRO A 157 3.03 -12.08 11.44
CA PRO A 157 1.61 -12.42 11.51
C PRO A 157 0.77 -11.53 10.59
N VAL A 158 -0.47 -11.95 10.33
CA VAL A 158 -1.47 -11.13 9.63
C VAL A 158 -1.69 -9.82 10.38
N GLY A 159 -1.81 -8.71 9.64
CA GLY A 159 -1.90 -7.35 10.19
C GLY A 159 -0.55 -6.67 10.40
N LYS A 160 0.58 -7.34 10.14
CA LYS A 160 1.91 -6.72 10.20
C LYS A 160 2.25 -6.03 8.87
N ALA A 161 2.95 -4.90 8.97
CA ALA A 161 3.51 -4.16 7.85
C ALA A 161 4.94 -3.70 8.16
N VAL A 162 5.87 -3.88 7.22
CA VAL A 162 7.30 -3.62 7.45
C VAL A 162 7.94 -2.98 6.23
N GLY A 163 8.55 -1.81 6.43
CA GLY A 163 9.49 -1.23 5.47
C GLY A 163 10.79 -2.02 5.45
N THR A 164 11.20 -2.52 4.29
CA THR A 164 12.41 -3.34 4.15
C THR A 164 13.02 -3.21 2.75
N VAL A 165 14.15 -3.87 2.54
CA VAL A 165 14.76 -4.09 1.23
C VAL A 165 14.26 -5.41 0.65
N PHE A 166 13.94 -5.40 -0.64
CA PHE A 166 13.62 -6.57 -1.42
C PHE A 166 14.30 -6.48 -2.78
N ALA A 167 15.11 -7.47 -3.13
CA ALA A 167 15.81 -7.53 -4.41
C ALA A 167 16.50 -6.20 -4.75
N LYS A 168 17.25 -5.61 -3.82
CA LYS A 168 17.94 -4.30 -3.97
C LYS A 168 17.02 -3.09 -4.20
N SER A 169 15.69 -3.23 -4.17
CA SER A 169 14.70 -2.15 -4.09
C SER A 169 14.17 -2.02 -2.65
N GLN A 170 13.53 -0.89 -2.34
CA GLN A 170 12.76 -0.72 -1.10
C GLN A 170 11.27 -0.93 -1.36
N LEU A 171 10.56 -1.36 -0.31
CA LEU A 171 9.10 -1.45 -0.27
C LEU A 171 8.60 -1.43 1.18
N VAL A 172 7.27 -1.38 1.33
CA VAL A 172 6.60 -1.90 2.52
C VAL A 172 5.91 -3.21 2.17
N ILE A 173 6.24 -4.28 2.90
CA ILE A 173 5.53 -5.55 2.84
C ILE A 173 4.38 -5.48 3.85
N ARG A 174 3.16 -5.84 3.46
CA ARG A 174 1.98 -5.93 4.32
C ARG A 174 1.44 -7.36 4.24
N ARG A 175 1.10 -7.99 5.36
CA ARG A 175 0.44 -9.31 5.36
C ARG A 175 -1.02 -9.13 5.73
N THR A 176 -1.91 -9.15 4.74
CA THR A 176 -3.34 -8.85 4.90
C THR A 176 -4.22 -10.09 5.04
N GLY A 177 -3.69 -11.26 4.74
CA GLY A 177 -4.32 -12.56 5.00
C GLY A 177 -3.30 -13.66 5.20
N GLU A 178 -3.76 -14.89 5.46
CA GLU A 178 -2.85 -16.01 5.70
C GLU A 178 -1.91 -16.26 4.52
N GLU A 179 -2.44 -16.17 3.30
CA GLU A 179 -1.70 -16.34 2.04
C GLU A 179 -1.72 -15.07 1.17
N THR A 180 -2.17 -13.93 1.72
CA THR A 180 -2.28 -12.66 0.98
C THR A 180 -1.29 -11.64 1.52
N TRP A 181 -0.44 -11.15 0.62
CA TRP A 181 0.61 -10.19 0.91
C TRP A 181 0.49 -9.03 -0.07
N GLU A 182 0.70 -7.81 0.42
CA GLU A 182 0.74 -6.64 -0.43
C GLU A 182 2.13 -6.01 -0.38
N LEU A 183 2.59 -5.57 -1.54
CA LEU A 183 3.88 -4.95 -1.78
C LEU A 183 3.64 -3.52 -2.22
N LEU A 184 3.84 -2.58 -1.30
CA LEU A 184 3.78 -1.16 -1.61
C LEU A 184 5.14 -0.71 -2.14
N ILE A 185 5.19 -0.44 -3.45
CA ILE A 185 6.44 -0.18 -4.17
C ILE A 185 6.43 1.22 -4.77
N ARG A 186 7.62 1.84 -4.89
CA ARG A 186 7.76 3.12 -5.56
C ARG A 186 7.49 2.96 -7.05
N ARG A 187 6.75 3.90 -7.63
CA ARG A 187 6.32 3.89 -9.04
C ARG A 187 7.48 3.65 -10.00
N SER A 188 8.62 4.29 -9.78
CA SER A 188 9.78 4.18 -10.68
C SER A 188 10.43 2.80 -10.69
N PHE A 189 10.10 1.92 -9.74
CA PHE A 189 10.62 0.55 -9.67
C PHE A 189 9.60 -0.48 -10.16
N SER A 190 8.39 -0.09 -10.60
CA SER A 190 7.33 -1.03 -11.00
C SER A 190 7.81 -2.08 -12.00
N ASP A 191 8.56 -1.65 -13.02
CA ASP A 191 9.05 -2.52 -14.09
C ASP A 191 10.07 -3.52 -13.56
N TYR A 192 10.95 -3.07 -12.66
CA TYR A 192 11.91 -3.93 -11.96
C TYR A 192 11.18 -5.01 -11.17
N TRP A 193 10.16 -4.62 -10.40
CA TRP A 193 9.33 -5.54 -9.61
C TRP A 193 8.59 -6.54 -10.50
N TRP A 194 8.00 -6.08 -11.61
CA TRP A 194 7.30 -6.94 -12.54
C TRP A 194 8.22 -8.00 -13.15
N LEU A 195 9.40 -7.61 -13.62
CA LEU A 195 10.38 -8.55 -14.18
C LEU A 195 10.90 -9.53 -13.11
N TRP A 196 11.19 -9.03 -11.91
CA TRP A 196 11.71 -9.86 -10.83
C TRP A 196 10.68 -10.86 -10.30
N LEU A 197 9.42 -10.47 -10.18
CA LEU A 197 8.36 -11.37 -9.72
C LEU A 197 8.07 -12.48 -10.74
N GLN A 198 8.16 -12.20 -12.04
CA GLN A 198 8.07 -13.23 -13.07
C GLN A 198 9.16 -14.30 -12.91
N ASP A 199 10.41 -13.88 -12.71
CA ASP A 199 11.54 -14.79 -12.52
C ASP A 199 11.45 -15.54 -11.18
N ALA A 200 11.28 -14.81 -10.08
CA ALA A 200 11.23 -15.37 -8.74
C ALA A 200 10.04 -16.32 -8.53
N ALA A 201 8.91 -16.12 -9.20
CA ALA A 201 7.75 -17.01 -9.13
C ALA A 201 7.78 -18.15 -10.16
N ALA A 202 8.73 -18.18 -11.10
CA ALA A 202 8.70 -19.09 -12.26
C ALA A 202 8.60 -20.58 -11.89
N GLU A 203 9.27 -21.01 -10.81
CA GLU A 203 9.21 -22.40 -10.36
C GLU A 203 7.82 -22.80 -9.82
N TYR A 204 7.12 -21.86 -9.18
CA TYR A 204 5.77 -22.05 -8.62
C TYR A 204 4.66 -21.76 -9.63
N GLY A 205 4.98 -21.05 -10.72
CA GLY A 205 4.02 -20.49 -11.66
C GLY A 205 3.44 -19.18 -11.15
N LEU A 206 3.19 -18.26 -12.10
CA LEU A 206 2.60 -16.95 -11.87
C LEU A 206 1.29 -16.84 -12.67
N SER A 207 0.18 -16.55 -11.98
CA SER A 207 -1.10 -16.13 -12.57
C SER A 207 -1.34 -14.65 -12.34
N ILE A 208 -2.12 -14.04 -13.23
CA ILE A 208 -2.47 -12.62 -13.17
C ILE A 208 -3.98 -12.51 -12.97
N GLU A 209 -4.37 -11.66 -12.03
CA GLU A 209 -5.76 -11.28 -11.77
C GLU A 209 -5.96 -9.79 -12.12
N ALA A 210 -7.15 -9.47 -12.62
CA ALA A 210 -7.53 -8.11 -12.99
C ALA A 210 -7.88 -7.25 -11.77
#